data_AF-A0A7X8MMD4-F1
#
_entry.id   AF-A0A7X8MMD4-F1
#
_cell.length_a   1.000
_cell.length_b   1.000
_cell.length_c   1.000
_cell.angle_alpha   90.00
_cell.angle_beta   90.00
_cell.angle_gamma   90.00
#
_symmetry.space_group_name_H-M   'P 1'
#
loop_
_entity.id
_entity.type
_entity.pdbx_description
1 polymer ?
#
loop_
_entity_poly.entity_id
_entity_poly.type
_entity_poly.pdbx_seq_one_letter_code
_entity_poly.pdbx_strand_id
1 'polypeptide(L)'
;MKRNFLIPIILILIMVFTLTGCGHGEQIDPSQPVTLNIWHNYGGQLKETMDNMVDEFNETVGAEKGIIISVTSISGSATLHEKLNMAAHGDPGAPALPDITTAYPKTALILADKGLLVDLNSQFSDQELSAYVPEFLEEGRIEGDSLYVFPTAKSTEVLFVNTTIFNRFARDTGAKIE
;
A
#
# COMPACT_ATOMS: atom_id res chain seq x y z
N MET A 1 -17.84 22.94 -60.79
CA MET A 1 -16.64 22.79 -59.93
C MET A 1 -17.00 22.83 -58.44
N LYS A 2 -17.77 21.85 -57.90
CA LYS A 2 -18.08 21.78 -56.45
C LYS A 2 -18.21 20.35 -55.89
N ARG A 3 -17.91 19.31 -56.68
CA ARG A 3 -18.21 17.90 -56.33
C ARG A 3 -17.01 17.07 -55.86
N ASN A 4 -15.80 17.66 -55.87
CA ASN A 4 -14.56 16.96 -55.50
C ASN A 4 -14.01 17.40 -54.13
N PHE A 5 -14.62 18.40 -53.48
CA PHE A 5 -14.23 18.87 -52.14
C PHE A 5 -14.88 18.11 -50.99
N LEU A 6 -15.91 17.30 -51.26
CA LEU A 6 -16.59 16.48 -50.26
C LEU A 6 -15.77 15.24 -49.85
N ILE A 7 -15.02 14.67 -50.79
CA ILE A 7 -14.21 13.46 -50.58
C ILE A 7 -13.12 13.66 -49.51
N PRO A 8 -12.30 14.74 -49.53
CA PRO A 8 -11.29 14.95 -48.49
C PRO A 8 -11.89 15.26 -47.11
N ILE A 9 -13.08 15.89 -47.05
CA ILE A 9 -13.76 16.20 -45.79
C ILE A 9 -14.27 14.91 -45.11
N ILE A 10 -14.79 13.96 -45.90
CA ILE A 10 -15.28 12.67 -45.40
C ILE A 10 -14.10 11.82 -44.87
N LEU A 11 -12.95 11.84 -45.56
CA LEU A 11 -11.73 11.14 -45.13
C LEU A 11 -11.16 11.70 -43.82
N ILE A 12 -11.17 13.02 -43.64
CA ILE A 12 -10.74 13.65 -42.38
C ILE A 12 -11.71 13.32 -41.24
N LEU A 13 -13.02 13.29 -41.51
CA LEU A 13 -14.02 12.95 -40.49
C LEU A 13 -13.87 11.50 -39.99
N ILE A 14 -13.58 10.55 -40.90
CA ILE A 14 -13.33 9.13 -40.55
C ILE A 14 -12.06 8.98 -39.70
N MET A 15 -11.02 9.78 -39.97
CA MET A 15 -9.75 9.75 -39.23
C MET A 15 -9.87 10.35 -37.81
N VAL A 16 -10.81 11.26 -37.58
CA VAL A 16 -11.12 11.81 -36.24
C VAL A 16 -11.89 10.80 -35.37
N PHE A 17 -12.73 9.94 -35.97
CA PHE A 17 -13.44 8.88 -35.22
C PHE A 17 -12.55 7.72 -34.80
N THR A 18 -11.38 7.51 -35.42
CA THR A 18 -10.44 6.46 -35.02
C THR A 18 -9.52 6.86 -33.85
N LEU A 19 -9.60 8.12 -33.38
CA LEU A 19 -8.75 8.66 -32.31
C LEU A 19 -9.43 8.68 -30.92
N THR A 20 -10.64 8.14 -30.76
CA THR A 20 -11.29 7.99 -29.44
C THR A 20 -10.83 6.74 -28.67
N GLY A 21 -9.60 6.27 -28.92
CA GLY A 21 -9.01 5.09 -28.29
C GLY A 21 -8.17 5.39 -27.04
N CYS A 22 -8.52 6.43 -26.28
CA CYS A 22 -7.87 6.73 -25.00
C CYS A 22 -8.86 6.51 -23.85
N GLY A 23 -8.58 5.51 -23.01
CA GLY A 23 -9.16 5.44 -21.66
C GLY A 23 -9.98 4.21 -21.28
N HIS A 24 -9.83 3.06 -21.93
CA HIS A 24 -10.21 1.80 -21.28
C HIS A 24 -8.97 1.24 -20.60
N GLY A 25 -8.87 1.42 -19.28
CA GLY A 25 -7.92 0.64 -18.48
C GLY A 25 -8.15 -0.85 -18.75
N GLU A 26 -7.08 -1.64 -18.78
CA GLU A 26 -7.16 -3.08 -18.98
C GLU A 26 -8.17 -3.65 -17.97
N GLN A 27 -9.29 -4.16 -18.48
CA GLN A 27 -10.30 -4.76 -17.65
C GLN A 27 -9.78 -6.15 -17.29
N ILE A 28 -9.53 -6.40 -16.00
CA ILE A 28 -9.07 -7.70 -15.52
C ILE A 28 -10.12 -8.73 -15.90
N ASP A 29 -9.70 -9.76 -16.64
CA ASP A 29 -10.56 -10.87 -17.03
C ASP A 29 -10.63 -11.88 -15.88
N PRO A 30 -11.80 -12.10 -15.24
CA PRO A 30 -11.91 -13.08 -14.16
C PRO A 30 -11.55 -14.51 -14.57
N SER A 31 -11.58 -14.83 -15.86
CA SER A 31 -11.14 -16.12 -16.39
C SER A 31 -9.61 -16.26 -16.46
N GLN A 32 -8.87 -15.17 -16.33
CA GLN A 32 -7.41 -15.10 -16.29
C GLN A 32 -6.98 -14.24 -15.07
N PRO A 33 -7.12 -14.79 -13.85
CA PRO A 33 -6.91 -14.00 -12.65
C PRO A 33 -5.45 -13.52 -12.52
N VAL A 34 -5.28 -12.32 -11.98
CA VAL A 34 -3.99 -11.71 -11.65
C VAL A 34 -3.69 -11.98 -10.19
N THR A 35 -2.47 -12.42 -9.90
CA THR A 35 -1.99 -12.59 -8.52
C THR A 35 -1.18 -11.38 -8.09
N LEU A 36 -1.58 -10.73 -6.99
CA LEU A 36 -0.81 -9.68 -6.33
C LEU A 36 -0.18 -10.21 -5.05
N ASN A 37 1.09 -9.90 -4.83
CA ASN A 37 1.87 -10.37 -3.70
C ASN A 37 1.95 -9.28 -2.62
N ILE A 38 1.57 -9.64 -1.39
CA ILE A 38 1.64 -8.77 -0.23
C ILE A 38 2.73 -9.26 0.72
N TRP A 39 3.62 -8.36 1.12
CA TRP A 39 4.59 -8.61 2.18
C TRP A 39 4.23 -7.85 3.44
N HIS A 40 4.13 -8.55 4.57
CA HIS A 40 3.91 -7.91 5.85
C HIS A 40 4.69 -8.61 6.96
N ASN A 41 4.90 -7.89 8.05
CA ASN A 41 5.64 -8.35 9.23
C ASN A 41 4.78 -8.59 10.47
N TYR A 42 3.47 -8.79 10.28
CA TYR A 42 2.56 -9.05 11.39
C TYR A 42 2.79 -10.44 11.98
N GLY A 43 2.74 -10.51 13.31
CA GLY A 43 2.79 -11.75 14.08
C GLY A 43 1.63 -11.83 15.06
N GLY A 44 1.42 -13.02 15.63
CA GLY A 44 0.32 -13.28 16.58
C GLY A 44 -1.04 -12.92 15.99
N GLN A 45 -1.88 -12.26 16.80
CA GLN A 45 -3.25 -11.92 16.43
C GLN A 45 -3.36 -11.05 15.16
N LEU A 46 -2.42 -10.12 14.93
CA LEU A 46 -2.43 -9.29 13.72
C LEU A 46 -2.22 -10.11 12.45
N LYS A 47 -1.43 -11.19 12.53
CA LYS A 47 -1.26 -12.11 11.40
C LYS A 47 -2.57 -12.83 11.10
N GLU A 48 -3.22 -13.40 12.13
CA GLU A 48 -4.49 -14.11 11.97
C GLU A 48 -5.58 -13.21 11.40
N THR A 49 -5.66 -11.95 11.83
CA THR A 49 -6.59 -10.97 11.25
C THR A 49 -6.28 -10.69 9.78
N MET A 50 -5.01 -10.51 9.41
CA MET A 50 -4.62 -10.31 8.01
C MET A 50 -4.95 -11.54 7.15
N ASP A 51 -4.64 -12.74 7.63
CA ASP A 51 -4.94 -13.99 6.92
C ASP A 51 -6.45 -14.08 6.62
N ASN A 52 -7.31 -13.84 7.62
CA ASN A 52 -8.76 -13.86 7.43
C ASN A 52 -9.25 -12.79 6.44
N MET A 53 -8.69 -11.58 6.47
CA MET A 53 -9.05 -10.51 5.52
C MET A 53 -8.66 -10.87 4.09
N VAL A 54 -7.52 -11.54 3.91
CA VAL A 54 -7.07 -12.02 2.60
C VAL A 54 -7.94 -13.16 2.11
N ASP A 55 -8.30 -14.11 2.97
CA ASP A 55 -9.22 -15.19 2.62
C ASP A 55 -10.59 -14.64 2.22
N GLU A 56 -11.16 -13.73 3.01
CA GLU A 56 -12.43 -13.07 2.67
C GLU A 56 -12.35 -12.34 1.32
N PHE A 57 -11.28 -11.56 1.09
CA PHE A 57 -11.11 -10.87 -0.18
C PHE A 57 -11.03 -11.85 -1.35
N ASN A 58 -10.18 -12.88 -1.24
CA ASN A 58 -9.96 -13.87 -2.30
C ASN A 58 -11.23 -14.65 -2.62
N GLU A 59 -12.05 -14.98 -1.61
CA GLU A 59 -13.31 -15.72 -1.78
C GLU A 59 -14.47 -14.86 -2.29
N THR A 60 -14.39 -13.52 -2.17
CA THR A 60 -15.45 -12.59 -2.52
C THR A 60 -15.06 -11.66 -3.68
N VAL A 61 -14.72 -10.40 -3.38
CA VAL A 61 -14.42 -9.36 -4.37
C VAL A 61 -13.27 -9.76 -5.27
N GLY A 62 -12.24 -10.43 -4.74
CA GLY A 62 -11.12 -10.96 -5.50
C GLY A 62 -11.58 -11.95 -6.57
N ALA A 63 -12.39 -12.95 -6.19
CA ALA A 63 -12.96 -13.90 -7.15
C ALA A 63 -13.82 -13.22 -8.23
N GLU A 64 -14.67 -12.25 -7.86
CA GLU A 64 -15.50 -11.50 -8.81
C GLU A 64 -14.67 -10.64 -9.79
N LYS A 65 -13.53 -10.11 -9.31
CA LYS A 65 -12.66 -9.21 -10.08
C LYS A 65 -11.52 -9.92 -10.79
N GLY A 66 -11.33 -11.22 -10.57
CA GLY A 66 -10.15 -11.94 -11.09
C GLY A 66 -8.85 -11.53 -10.41
N ILE A 67 -8.87 -11.26 -9.09
CA ILE A 67 -7.70 -10.87 -8.31
C ILE A 67 -7.48 -11.91 -7.22
N ILE A 68 -6.24 -12.40 -7.11
CA ILE A 68 -5.79 -13.30 -6.05
C ILE A 68 -4.70 -12.60 -5.26
N ILE A 69 -4.89 -12.49 -3.95
CA ILE A 69 -3.86 -12.00 -3.03
C ILE A 69 -3.05 -13.19 -2.52
N SER A 70 -1.74 -13.15 -2.75
CA SER A 70 -0.76 -14.07 -2.17
C SER A 70 0.07 -13.37 -1.11
N VAL A 71 0.19 -13.96 0.07
CA VAL A 71 0.86 -13.32 1.21
C VAL A 71 2.21 -13.99 1.50
N THR A 72 3.25 -13.17 1.63
CA THR A 72 4.52 -13.57 2.24
C THR A 72 4.68 -12.89 3.59
N SER A 73 4.56 -13.67 4.66
CA SER A 73 4.83 -13.19 6.02
C SER A 73 6.35 -13.16 6.28
N ILE A 74 6.87 -11.99 6.63
CA ILE A 74 8.31 -11.76 6.90
C ILE A 74 8.49 -11.52 8.39
N SER A 75 9.36 -12.28 9.04
CA SER A 75 9.56 -12.19 10.49
C SER A 75 10.25 -10.88 10.89
N GLY A 76 9.43 -9.93 11.38
CA GLY A 76 9.88 -8.70 12.02
C GLY A 76 10.24 -7.54 11.07
N SER A 77 10.15 -6.33 11.62
CA SER A 77 10.35 -5.08 10.86
C SER A 77 11.75 -4.94 10.28
N ALA A 78 12.79 -5.42 10.98
CA ALA A 78 14.18 -5.32 10.53
C ALA A 78 14.43 -6.16 9.28
N THR A 79 13.97 -7.42 9.28
CA THR A 79 14.09 -8.33 8.13
C THR A 79 13.32 -7.80 6.92
N LEU A 80 12.12 -7.25 7.13
CA LEU A 80 11.32 -6.65 6.06
C LEU A 80 12.03 -5.42 5.47
N HIS A 81 12.54 -4.53 6.33
CA HIS A 81 13.33 -3.37 5.91
C HIS A 81 14.55 -3.79 5.09
N GLU A 82 15.33 -4.77 5.56
CA GLU A 82 16.51 -5.27 4.85
C GLU A 82 16.16 -5.80 3.46
N LYS A 83 15.13 -6.66 3.36
CA LYS A 83 14.71 -7.24 2.07
C LYS A 83 14.24 -6.19 1.07
N LEU A 84 13.44 -5.22 1.53
CA LEU A 84 12.99 -4.12 0.67
C LEU A 84 14.15 -3.24 0.23
N ASN A 85 15.09 -2.95 1.13
CA ASN A 85 16.28 -2.17 0.81
C ASN A 85 17.16 -2.88 -0.23
N MET A 86 17.45 -4.17 -0.03
CA MET A 86 18.20 -4.98 -0.99
C MET A 86 17.54 -4.98 -2.37
N ALA A 87 16.22 -5.19 -2.42
CA ALA A 87 15.45 -5.17 -3.66
C ALA A 87 15.49 -3.81 -4.35
N ALA A 88 15.38 -2.72 -3.59
CA ALA A 88 15.48 -1.35 -4.10
C ALA A 88 16.86 -1.03 -4.68
N HIS A 89 17.93 -1.61 -4.13
CA HIS A 89 19.30 -1.40 -4.60
C HIS A 89 19.75 -2.41 -5.66
N GLY A 90 18.95 -3.44 -5.95
CA GLY A 90 19.31 -4.49 -6.90
C GLY A 90 20.48 -5.33 -6.41
N ASP A 91 20.60 -5.53 -5.09
CA ASP A 91 21.70 -6.25 -4.49
C ASP A 91 21.74 -7.73 -4.96
N PRO A 92 22.91 -8.36 -5.05
CA PRO A 92 23.00 -9.78 -5.38
C PRO A 92 22.18 -10.65 -4.41
N GLY A 93 21.25 -11.44 -4.95
CA GLY A 93 20.35 -12.28 -4.15
C GLY A 93 19.15 -11.53 -3.58
N ALA A 94 18.94 -10.26 -3.95
CA ALA A 94 17.74 -9.54 -3.58
C ALA A 94 16.49 -10.23 -4.16
N PRO A 95 15.41 -10.34 -3.36
CA PRO A 95 14.14 -10.82 -3.86
C PRO A 95 13.49 -9.80 -4.81
N ALA A 96 12.53 -10.23 -5.63
CA ALA A 96 11.65 -9.30 -6.33
C ALA A 96 10.81 -8.50 -5.32
N LEU A 97 10.52 -7.24 -5.65
CA LEU A 97 9.62 -6.43 -4.84
C LEU A 97 8.20 -7.03 -4.85
N PRO A 98 7.49 -6.95 -3.73
CA PRO A 98 6.06 -7.25 -3.70
C PRO A 98 5.25 -6.14 -4.37
N ASP A 99 4.02 -6.45 -4.75
CA ASP A 99 3.06 -5.47 -5.26
C ASP A 99 2.59 -4.52 -4.14
N ILE A 100 2.44 -5.05 -2.92
CA ILE A 100 2.03 -4.29 -1.73
C ILE A 100 2.90 -4.70 -0.55
N THR A 101 3.31 -3.74 0.30
CA THR A 101 4.04 -4.09 1.52
C THR A 101 3.71 -3.18 2.70
N THR A 102 3.81 -3.71 3.92
CA THR A 102 3.90 -2.86 5.10
C THR A 102 5.27 -2.20 5.17
N ALA A 103 5.31 -0.91 5.44
CA ALA A 103 6.56 -0.18 5.55
C ALA A 103 6.44 0.95 6.58
N TYR A 104 7.53 1.20 7.30
CA TYR A 104 7.69 2.44 8.06
C TYR A 104 8.19 3.55 7.13
N PRO A 105 7.94 4.84 7.46
CA PRO A 105 8.31 5.97 6.62
C PRO A 105 9.79 5.97 6.21
N LYS A 106 10.70 5.53 7.10
CA LYS A 106 12.13 5.41 6.79
C LYS A 106 12.41 4.47 5.61
N THR A 107 11.74 3.32 5.53
CA THR A 107 11.90 2.39 4.41
C THR A 107 11.22 2.95 3.16
N ALA A 108 10.04 3.54 3.32
CA ALA A 108 9.28 4.10 2.22
C ALA A 108 10.03 5.25 1.53
N LEU A 109 10.73 6.09 2.29
CA LEU A 109 11.59 7.15 1.73
C LEU A 109 12.64 6.59 0.76
N ILE A 110 13.32 5.49 1.12
CA ILE A 110 14.32 4.86 0.23
C ILE A 110 13.67 4.37 -1.08
N LEU A 111 12.46 3.82 -0.98
CA LEU A 111 11.71 3.33 -2.15
C LEU A 111 11.20 4.50 -3.02
N ALA A 112 10.71 5.58 -2.39
CA ALA A 112 10.26 6.80 -3.07
C ALA A 112 11.40 7.49 -3.83
N ASP A 113 12.58 7.66 -3.20
CA ASP A 113 13.79 8.23 -3.82
C ASP A 113 14.21 7.48 -5.10
N LYS A 114 13.79 6.22 -5.25
CA LYS A 114 14.07 5.35 -6.40
C LYS A 114 12.91 5.24 -7.39
N GLY A 115 11.79 5.93 -7.14
CA GLY A 115 10.59 5.85 -7.96
C GLY A 115 9.88 4.49 -7.90
N LEU A 116 10.02 3.76 -6.80
CA LEU A 116 9.47 2.41 -6.62
C LEU A 116 8.12 2.38 -5.89
N LEU A 117 7.59 3.54 -5.51
CA LEU A 117 6.29 3.65 -4.86
C LEU A 117 5.30 4.42 -5.73
N VAL A 118 4.03 4.02 -5.63
CA VAL A 118 2.90 4.74 -6.22
C VAL A 118 2.37 5.77 -5.23
N ASP A 119 2.05 6.98 -5.71
CA ASP A 119 1.35 7.98 -4.90
C ASP A 119 -0.11 7.56 -4.71
N LEU A 120 -0.50 7.27 -3.48
CA LEU A 120 -1.82 6.78 -3.12
C LEU A 120 -2.88 7.89 -3.06
N ASN A 121 -2.50 9.18 -3.13
CA ASN A 121 -3.50 10.26 -3.17
C ASN A 121 -4.48 10.07 -4.33
N SER A 122 -4.05 9.52 -5.47
CA SER A 122 -4.95 9.28 -6.60
C SER A 122 -5.94 8.13 -6.38
N GLN A 123 -5.79 7.37 -5.29
CA GLN A 123 -6.62 6.20 -4.96
C GLN A 123 -7.71 6.52 -3.92
N PHE A 124 -7.68 7.71 -3.31
CA PHE A 124 -8.63 8.12 -2.28
C PHE A 124 -9.18 9.50 -2.57
N SER A 125 -10.46 9.69 -2.24
CA SER A 125 -11.06 11.03 -2.16
C SER A 125 -10.68 11.73 -0.85
N ASP A 126 -10.74 13.07 -0.84
CA ASP A 126 -10.54 13.86 0.38
C ASP A 126 -11.50 13.45 1.50
N GLN A 127 -12.72 13.03 1.15
CA GLN A 127 -13.70 12.54 2.11
C GLN A 127 -13.25 11.23 2.76
N GLU A 128 -12.73 10.28 1.99
CA GLU A 128 -12.19 9.02 2.53
C GLU A 128 -10.97 9.28 3.43
N LEU A 129 -10.07 10.17 3.01
CA LEU A 129 -8.92 10.55 3.83
C LEU A 129 -9.36 11.23 5.14
N SER A 130 -10.41 12.06 5.11
CA SER A 130 -10.92 12.74 6.32
C SER A 130 -11.45 11.80 7.41
N ALA A 131 -11.69 10.52 7.10
CA ALA A 131 -12.09 9.50 8.06
C ALA A 131 -10.93 8.97 8.93
N TYR A 132 -9.69 9.31 8.59
CA TYR A 132 -8.49 8.88 9.32
C TYR A 132 -7.96 9.98 10.24
N VAL A 133 -7.18 9.57 11.25
CA VAL A 133 -6.47 10.51 12.13
C VAL A 133 -5.43 11.29 11.29
N PRO A 134 -5.49 12.63 11.24
CA PRO A 134 -4.63 13.43 10.36
C PRO A 134 -3.15 13.13 10.54
N GLU A 135 -2.68 13.02 11.78
CA GLU A 135 -1.28 12.75 12.10
C GLU A 135 -0.77 11.42 11.52
N PHE A 136 -1.65 10.42 11.36
CA PHE A 136 -1.28 9.13 10.77
C PHE A 136 -1.18 9.19 9.24
N LEU A 137 -1.93 10.10 8.60
CA LEU A 137 -1.78 10.38 7.17
C LEU A 137 -0.51 11.20 6.91
N GLU A 138 -0.26 12.23 7.72
CA GLU A 138 0.92 13.07 7.60
C GLU A 138 2.22 12.29 7.77
N GLU A 139 2.26 11.31 8.68
CA GLU A 139 3.42 10.40 8.81
C GLU A 139 3.72 9.62 7.52
N GLY A 140 2.68 9.37 6.70
CA GLY A 140 2.78 8.65 5.45
C GLY A 140 3.05 9.50 4.22
N ARG A 141 3.05 10.83 4.35
CA ARG A 141 3.39 11.76 3.28
C ARG A 141 4.91 11.91 3.19
N ILE A 142 5.48 11.65 2.01
CA ILE A 142 6.92 11.70 1.77
C ILE A 142 7.17 12.47 0.47
N GLU A 143 8.30 13.18 0.40
CA GLU A 143 8.67 14.04 -0.75
C GLU A 143 7.67 15.17 -1.05
N GLY A 144 7.03 15.71 -0.01
CA GLY A 144 5.97 16.72 -0.12
C GLY A 144 4.63 16.13 0.29
N ASP A 145 3.61 16.31 -0.54
CA ASP A 145 2.24 15.87 -0.23
C ASP A 145 1.90 14.46 -0.72
N SER A 146 2.81 13.78 -1.43
CA SER A 146 2.58 12.44 -1.97
C SER A 146 2.41 11.40 -0.85
N LEU A 147 1.30 10.68 -0.87
CA LEU A 147 0.94 9.71 0.16
C LEU A 147 1.48 8.34 -0.22
N TYR A 148 2.60 7.96 0.39
CA TYR A 148 3.30 6.71 0.06
C TYR A 148 3.10 5.61 1.09
N VAL A 149 2.70 5.95 2.31
CA VAL A 149 2.40 4.97 3.36
C VAL A 149 1.01 5.22 3.90
N PHE A 150 0.08 4.30 3.66
CA PHE A 150 -1.28 4.40 4.16
C PHE A 150 -1.43 3.76 5.55
N PRO A 151 -2.13 4.40 6.52
CA PRO A 151 -2.20 3.92 7.90
C PRO A 151 -3.20 2.75 8.06
N THR A 152 -2.74 1.53 7.79
CA THR A 152 -3.55 0.30 7.97
C THR A 152 -3.43 -0.31 9.37
N ALA A 153 -2.30 -0.10 10.03
CA ALA A 153 -2.07 -0.47 11.42
C ALA A 153 -1.13 0.55 12.08
N LYS A 154 -1.51 1.04 13.26
CA LYS A 154 -0.72 1.99 14.05
C LYS A 154 -0.67 1.55 15.51
N SER A 155 0.43 1.87 16.16
CA SER A 155 0.65 1.64 17.58
C SER A 155 1.06 2.96 18.24
N THR A 156 0.69 3.13 19.50
CA THR A 156 1.24 4.18 20.34
C THR A 156 2.13 3.56 21.42
N GLU A 157 3.15 4.30 21.83
CA GLU A 157 3.99 3.90 22.95
C GLU A 157 3.21 4.01 24.25
N VAL A 158 3.25 2.95 25.06
CA VAL A 158 2.64 2.95 26.38
C VAL A 158 3.60 2.34 27.39
N LEU A 159 3.61 2.91 28.59
CA LEU A 159 4.38 2.37 29.71
C LEU A 159 3.59 1.27 30.41
N PHE A 160 4.03 0.01 30.26
CA PHE A 160 3.52 -1.09 31.06
C PHE A 160 4.36 -1.27 32.32
N VAL A 161 3.72 -1.14 33.49
CA VAL A 161 4.39 -1.33 34.79
C VAL A 161 3.88 -2.58 35.48
N ASN A 162 4.79 -3.46 35.89
CA ASN A 162 4.47 -4.55 36.80
C ASN A 162 4.25 -3.97 38.21
N THR A 163 2.99 -3.85 38.62
CA THR A 163 2.60 -3.25 39.89
C THR A 163 3.07 -4.06 41.10
N THR A 164 3.25 -5.38 40.99
CA THR A 164 3.79 -6.20 42.10
C THR A 164 5.20 -5.76 42.47
N ILE A 165 6.06 -5.53 41.47
CA ILE A 165 7.45 -5.08 41.68
C ILE A 165 7.48 -3.59 42.02
N PHE A 166 6.74 -2.78 41.26
CA PHE A 166 6.76 -1.33 41.46
C PHE A 166 6.23 -0.92 42.83
N ASN A 167 5.16 -1.54 43.33
CA ASN A 167 4.59 -1.20 44.64
C ASN A 167 5.55 -1.50 45.78
N ARG A 168 6.39 -2.54 45.65
CA ARG A 168 7.45 -2.82 46.63
C ARG A 168 8.51 -1.72 46.61
N PHE A 169 9.01 -1.37 45.43
CA PHE A 169 9.97 -0.28 45.25
C PHE A 169 9.42 1.07 45.77
N ALA A 170 8.18 1.40 45.43
CA ALA A 170 7.49 2.62 45.84
C ALA A 170 7.36 2.71 47.36
N ARG A 171 7.03 1.60 48.05
CA ARG A 171 6.96 1.56 49.51
C ARG A 171 8.32 1.79 50.17
N ASP A 172 9.39 1.23 49.61
CA ASP A 172 10.73 1.30 50.19
C ASP A 172 11.42 2.67 49.91
N THR A 173 11.00 3.39 48.87
CA THR A 173 11.67 4.63 48.40
C THR A 173 10.79 5.88 48.42
N GLY A 174 9.47 5.75 48.50
CA GLY A 174 8.51 6.85 48.33
C GLY A 174 8.26 7.28 46.89
N ALA A 175 8.83 6.59 45.89
CA ALA A 175 8.63 6.90 44.47
C ALA A 175 7.15 6.72 44.03
N LYS A 176 6.73 7.50 43.03
CA LYS A 176 5.38 7.48 42.46
C LYS A 176 5.44 7.36 40.93
N ILE A 177 4.43 6.74 40.33
CA ILE A 177 4.15 6.89 38.90
C ILE A 177 3.37 8.20 38.76
N GLU A 178 3.87 9.12 37.96
CA GLU A 178 3.21 10.39 37.61
C GLU A 178 2.05 10.16 36.63
#